data_AF-A0AAV6WV01-F1
#
_entry.id   AF-A0AAV6WV01-F1
#
_cell.length_a   1.000
_cell.length_b   1.000
_cell.length_c   1.000
_cell.angle_alpha   90.00
_cell.angle_beta   90.00
_cell.angle_gamma   90.00
#
_symmetry.space_group_name_H-M   'P 1'
#
loop_
_entity.id
_entity.type
_entity.pdbx_description
1 polymer ?
#
loop_
_entity_poly.entity_id
_entity_poly.type
_entity_poly.pdbx_seq_one_letter_code
_entity_poly.pdbx_strand_id
1 'polypeptide(L)'
;MKEALKVELDKVRRLSLSEQALEKYAESHGTDIVRFTQRNILRVYPKGTRFNSSNYKPQIGWLHGAQMVAFNMQGYGRYLWLMQGMFRANGGCGYVKKPDILMNIGPNNQVFDPKTESPFKKTLKVKVYMGDGWHMNFKQTHFDLYSPPDFYTRVS
;
A
#
# COMPACT_ATOMS: atom_id res chain seq x y z
N MET A 1 -7.60 -24.10 -0.05
CA MET A 1 -6.98 -22.74 0.05
C MET A 1 -6.26 -22.35 -1.24
N LYS A 2 -5.32 -23.15 -1.77
CA LYS A 2 -4.84 -22.99 -3.18
C LYS A 2 -6.00 -22.91 -4.19
N GLU A 3 -7.08 -23.64 -3.93
CA GLU A 3 -8.31 -23.60 -4.73
C GLU A 3 -8.98 -22.21 -4.79
N ALA A 4 -8.86 -21.39 -3.75
CA ALA A 4 -9.46 -20.05 -3.74
C ALA A 4 -8.69 -19.05 -4.61
N LEU A 5 -7.39 -19.29 -4.81
CA LEU A 5 -6.51 -18.53 -5.71
C LEU A 5 -6.34 -19.20 -7.08
N LYS A 6 -7.08 -20.28 -7.34
CA LYS A 6 -7.04 -20.98 -8.63
C LYS A 6 -7.60 -20.05 -9.71
N VAL A 7 -6.80 -19.83 -10.75
CA VAL A 7 -7.19 -19.07 -11.92
C VAL A 7 -7.83 -20.03 -12.92
N GLU A 8 -9.10 -19.80 -13.23
CA GLU A 8 -9.81 -20.49 -14.31
C GLU A 8 -9.73 -19.60 -15.56
N LEU A 9 -9.38 -20.18 -16.71
CA LEU A 9 -9.09 -19.41 -17.93
C LEU A 9 -10.31 -18.62 -18.44
N ASP A 10 -11.51 -19.19 -18.29
CA ASP A 10 -12.76 -18.64 -18.85
C ASP A 10 -13.67 -17.99 -17.79
N LYS A 11 -13.19 -17.85 -16.55
CA LYS A 11 -14.01 -17.36 -15.44
C LYS A 11 -13.29 -16.31 -14.63
N VAL A 12 -13.81 -15.09 -14.67
CA VAL A 12 -13.41 -14.01 -13.78
C VAL A 12 -14.14 -14.16 -12.45
N ARG A 13 -13.38 -14.13 -11.36
CA ARG A 13 -13.91 -14.22 -9.99
C ARG A 13 -13.46 -13.00 -9.18
N ARG A 14 -14.25 -12.68 -8.15
CA ARG A 14 -13.88 -11.71 -7.12
C ARG A 14 -13.65 -12.44 -5.80
N LEU A 15 -12.49 -12.26 -5.19
CA LEU A 15 -12.18 -12.77 -3.86
C LEU A 15 -12.13 -11.62 -2.85
N SER A 16 -12.64 -11.83 -1.65
CA SER A 16 -12.52 -10.88 -0.53
C SER A 16 -11.75 -11.53 0.62
N LEU A 17 -10.66 -10.90 1.04
CA LEU A 17 -9.80 -11.38 2.11
C LEU A 17 -9.66 -10.33 3.22
N SER A 18 -9.58 -10.78 4.47
CA SER A 18 -9.16 -9.91 5.56
C SER A 18 -7.66 -9.61 5.45
N GLU A 19 -7.23 -8.48 6.03
CA GLU A 19 -5.81 -8.12 6.10
C GLU A 19 -4.91 -9.26 6.65
N GLN A 20 -5.36 -9.97 7.68
CA GLN A 20 -4.58 -11.06 8.30
C GLN A 20 -4.46 -12.28 7.39
N ALA A 21 -5.54 -12.59 6.67
CA ALA A 21 -5.51 -13.66 5.69
C ALA A 21 -4.55 -13.30 4.56
N LEU A 22 -4.61 -12.06 4.06
CA LEU A 22 -3.69 -11.57 3.04
C LEU A 22 -2.22 -11.66 3.51
N GLU A 23 -1.90 -11.20 4.72
CA GLU A 23 -0.53 -11.27 5.26
C GLU A 23 -0.02 -12.72 5.28
N LYS A 24 -0.82 -13.65 5.81
CA LYS A 24 -0.47 -15.07 5.84
C LYS A 24 -0.28 -15.68 4.44
N TYR A 25 -1.09 -15.26 3.46
CA TYR A 25 -0.95 -15.75 2.09
C TYR A 25 0.22 -15.10 1.36
N ALA A 26 0.50 -13.82 1.59
CA ALA A 26 1.67 -13.15 1.04
C ALA A 26 2.96 -13.85 1.50
N GLU A 27 2.99 -14.33 2.74
CA GLU A 27 4.11 -15.10 3.29
C GLU A 27 4.26 -16.51 2.71
N SER A 28 3.20 -17.16 2.23
CA SER A 28 3.28 -18.56 1.81
C SER A 28 3.11 -18.77 0.30
N HIS A 29 2.34 -17.90 -0.35
CA HIS A 29 1.83 -18.05 -1.72
C HIS A 29 1.77 -16.69 -2.47
N GLY A 30 2.73 -15.78 -2.23
CA GLY A 30 2.70 -14.43 -2.81
C GLY A 30 2.57 -14.39 -4.34
N THR A 31 3.31 -15.24 -5.05
CA THR A 31 3.24 -15.34 -6.52
C THR A 31 1.88 -15.82 -7.03
N ASP A 32 1.20 -16.70 -6.30
CA ASP A 32 -0.15 -17.15 -6.65
C ASP A 32 -1.17 -16.01 -6.51
N ILE A 33 -0.99 -15.11 -5.54
CA ILE A 33 -1.84 -13.91 -5.41
C ILE A 33 -1.61 -12.97 -6.60
N VAL A 34 -0.35 -12.72 -6.99
CA VAL A 34 -0.04 -11.89 -8.17
C VAL A 34 -0.69 -12.49 -9.42
N ARG A 35 -0.55 -13.80 -9.63
CA ARG A 35 -1.17 -14.51 -10.76
C ARG A 35 -2.70 -14.39 -10.72
N PHE A 36 -3.30 -14.51 -9.54
CA PHE A 36 -4.74 -14.33 -9.37
C PHE A 36 -5.18 -12.92 -9.78
N THR A 37 -4.49 -11.87 -9.31
CA THR A 37 -4.88 -10.47 -9.56
C THR A 37 -4.62 -9.99 -10.99
N GLN A 38 -3.90 -10.75 -11.82
CA GLN A 38 -3.76 -10.48 -13.25
C GLN A 38 -5.07 -10.71 -14.03
N ARG A 39 -5.90 -11.66 -13.60
CA ARG A 39 -7.16 -12.03 -14.27
C ARG A 39 -8.42 -11.84 -13.43
N ASN A 40 -8.26 -11.66 -12.12
CA ASN A 40 -9.35 -11.61 -11.15
C ASN A 40 -9.24 -10.37 -10.28
N ILE A 41 -10.34 -10.06 -9.57
CA ILE A 41 -10.39 -8.92 -8.66
C ILE A 41 -10.21 -9.41 -7.22
N LEU A 42 -9.24 -8.83 -6.52
CA LEU A 42 -9.02 -9.06 -5.09
C LEU A 42 -9.41 -7.83 -4.28
N ARG A 43 -10.31 -8.04 -3.32
CA ARG A 43 -10.68 -7.07 -2.28
C ARG A 43 -10.04 -7.45 -0.95
N VAL A 44 -9.39 -6.49 -0.32
CA VAL A 44 -8.80 -6.60 1.01
C VAL A 44 -9.57 -5.67 1.94
N TYR A 45 -9.91 -6.14 3.14
CA TYR A 45 -10.64 -5.32 4.10
C TYR A 45 -10.04 -5.42 5.51
N PRO A 46 -10.23 -4.38 6.34
CA PRO A 46 -9.72 -4.38 7.71
C PRO A 46 -10.31 -5.54 8.52
N LYS A 47 -9.55 -6.06 9.48
CA LYS A 47 -10.09 -7.05 10.41
C LYS A 47 -11.19 -6.43 11.29
N GLY A 48 -12.27 -7.19 11.52
CA GLY A 48 -13.40 -6.76 12.34
C GLY A 48 -13.07 -6.44 13.82
N THR A 49 -11.95 -6.94 14.34
CA THR A 49 -11.48 -6.64 15.72
C THR A 49 -10.80 -5.28 15.85
N ARG A 50 -10.68 -4.49 14.77
CA ARG A 50 -10.18 -3.11 14.84
C ARG A 50 -11.27 -2.16 15.33
N PHE A 51 -11.62 -2.29 16.61
CA PHE A 51 -12.59 -1.39 17.27
C PHE A 51 -12.12 0.07 17.32
N ASN A 52 -10.79 0.31 17.23
CA ASN A 52 -10.21 1.65 17.19
C ASN A 52 -10.21 2.30 15.79
N SER A 53 -10.88 1.72 14.79
CA SER A 53 -10.93 2.22 13.40
C SER A 53 -9.58 2.44 12.71
N SER A 54 -8.49 1.86 13.24
CA SER A 54 -7.16 1.95 12.64
C SER A 54 -7.11 1.26 11.26
N ASN A 55 -6.23 1.74 10.38
CA ASN A 55 -6.00 1.15 9.06
C ASN A 55 -4.75 0.24 9.07
N TYR A 56 -4.73 -0.78 8.21
CA TYR A 56 -3.60 -1.68 8.00
C TYR A 56 -2.63 -1.13 6.93
N LYS A 57 -1.49 -1.79 6.77
CA LYS A 57 -0.49 -1.45 5.74
C LYS A 57 -1.01 -1.82 4.35
N PRO A 58 -1.36 -0.85 3.48
CA PRO A 58 -1.95 -1.17 2.18
C PRO A 58 -0.93 -1.68 1.16
N GLN A 59 0.35 -1.39 1.40
CA GLN A 59 1.49 -1.80 0.60
C GLN A 59 1.48 -3.31 0.33
N ILE A 60 1.13 -4.14 1.33
CA ILE A 60 1.09 -5.60 1.16
C ILE A 60 0.07 -5.99 0.09
N GLY A 61 -1.12 -5.37 0.08
CA GLY A 61 -2.13 -5.60 -0.94
C GLY A 61 -1.69 -5.13 -2.33
N TRP A 62 -1.22 -3.89 -2.44
CA TRP A 62 -0.80 -3.32 -3.72
C TRP A 62 0.40 -4.03 -4.33
N LEU A 63 1.37 -4.45 -3.52
CA LEU A 63 2.56 -5.19 -3.97
C LEU A 63 2.19 -6.55 -4.58
N HIS A 64 1.07 -7.15 -4.16
CA HIS A 64 0.54 -8.40 -4.71
C HIS A 64 -0.56 -8.16 -5.78
N GLY A 65 -0.77 -6.91 -6.19
CA GLY A 65 -1.69 -6.53 -7.26
C GLY A 65 -3.17 -6.43 -6.86
N ALA A 66 -3.49 -6.41 -5.56
CA ALA A 66 -4.86 -6.24 -5.09
C ALA A 66 -5.44 -4.90 -5.54
N GLN A 67 -6.60 -4.93 -6.20
CA GLN A 67 -7.22 -3.75 -6.80
C GLN A 67 -8.04 -2.95 -5.80
N MET A 68 -8.68 -3.64 -4.84
CA MET A 68 -9.59 -3.02 -3.88
C MET A 68 -9.06 -3.18 -2.45
N VAL A 69 -8.22 -2.26 -2.01
CA VAL A 69 -7.72 -2.21 -0.63
C VAL A 69 -8.63 -1.25 0.15
N ALA A 70 -9.53 -1.79 0.98
CA ALA A 70 -10.54 -1.00 1.68
C ALA A 70 -9.97 -0.38 2.96
N PHE A 71 -10.32 0.88 3.21
CA PHE A 71 -9.89 1.66 4.37
C PHE A 71 -11.09 2.20 5.13
N ASN A 72 -10.90 2.47 6.42
CA ASN A 72 -11.80 3.29 7.22
C ASN A 72 -11.48 4.77 6.95
N MET A 73 -12.41 5.49 6.33
CA MET A 73 -12.25 6.90 5.94
C MET A 73 -12.53 7.90 7.07
N GLN A 74 -13.12 7.44 8.19
CA GLN A 74 -13.55 8.28 9.31
C GLN A 74 -12.39 8.76 10.20
N GLY A 75 -11.21 8.16 10.07
CA GLY A 75 -10.04 8.46 10.90
C GLY A 75 -9.02 9.36 10.20
N TYR A 76 -7.97 9.72 10.94
CA TYR A 76 -6.75 10.31 10.41
C TYR A 76 -5.57 9.36 10.66
N GLY A 77 -4.68 9.22 9.69
CA GLY A 77 -3.49 8.39 9.89
C GLY A 77 -2.62 8.18 8.67
N ARG A 78 -1.39 7.71 8.92
CA ARG A 78 -0.34 7.50 7.92
C ARG A 78 -0.82 6.74 6.68
N TYR A 79 -1.58 5.66 6.86
CA TYR A 79 -2.03 4.82 5.74
C TYR A 79 -3.13 5.46 4.91
N LEU A 80 -3.95 6.32 5.53
CA LEU A 80 -4.95 7.10 4.80
C LEU A 80 -4.27 8.15 3.92
N TRP A 81 -3.25 8.84 4.43
CA TRP A 81 -2.42 9.76 3.64
C TRP A 81 -1.69 9.05 2.50
N LEU A 82 -1.20 7.83 2.74
CA LEU A 82 -0.55 7.01 1.72
C LEU A 82 -1.52 6.67 0.57
N MET A 83 -2.77 6.30 0.91
CA MET A 83 -3.84 6.05 -0.05
C MET A 83 -4.20 7.31 -0.83
N GLN A 84 -4.40 8.44 -0.14
CA GLN A 84 -4.67 9.72 -0.81
C GLN A 84 -3.53 10.11 -1.75
N GLY A 85 -2.27 9.93 -1.35
CA GLY A 85 -1.10 10.18 -2.19
C GLY A 85 -1.07 9.31 -3.44
N MET A 86 -1.34 8.00 -3.30
CA MET A 86 -1.40 7.05 -4.42
C MET A 86 -2.47 7.45 -5.45
N PHE A 87 -3.68 7.77 -4.98
CA PHE A 87 -4.82 8.08 -5.87
C PHE A 87 -4.87 9.53 -6.36
N ARG A 88 -3.94 10.40 -5.95
CA ARG A 88 -3.71 11.68 -6.66
C ARG A 88 -3.15 11.48 -8.07
N ALA A 89 -2.55 10.32 -8.35
CA ALA A 89 -2.17 9.94 -9.70
C ALA A 89 -3.40 9.90 -10.62
N ASN A 90 -3.16 10.00 -11.93
CA ASN A 90 -4.21 9.95 -12.95
C ASN A 90 -5.36 10.96 -12.71
N GLY A 91 -5.01 12.18 -12.26
CA GLY A 91 -5.97 13.26 -12.06
C GLY A 91 -6.96 13.05 -10.91
N GLY A 92 -6.71 12.13 -9.97
CA GLY A 92 -7.59 11.95 -8.83
C GLY A 92 -8.85 11.11 -9.09
N CYS A 93 -8.94 10.42 -10.23
CA CYS A 93 -10.17 9.74 -10.66
C CYS A 93 -10.49 8.44 -9.88
N GLY A 94 -9.62 8.03 -8.95
CA GLY A 94 -9.76 6.79 -8.18
C GLY A 94 -9.23 5.54 -8.88
N TYR A 95 -8.67 5.65 -10.09
CA TYR A 95 -8.07 4.53 -10.83
C TYR A 95 -6.62 4.83 -11.19
N VAL A 96 -5.72 3.94 -10.77
CA VAL A 96 -4.29 3.98 -11.10
C VAL A 96 -3.91 2.67 -11.79
N LYS A 97 -3.32 2.75 -12.99
CA LYS A 97 -2.87 1.57 -13.73
C LYS A 97 -1.80 0.84 -12.91
N LYS A 98 -1.92 -0.49 -12.79
CA LYS A 98 -0.90 -1.31 -12.12
C LYS A 98 0.43 -1.22 -12.90
N PRO A 99 1.59 -1.33 -12.23
CA PRO A 99 2.87 -1.51 -12.90
C PRO A 99 2.86 -2.75 -13.80
N ASP A 100 3.57 -2.70 -14.94
CA ASP A 100 3.60 -3.79 -15.92
C ASP A 100 4.12 -5.11 -15.33
N ILE A 101 5.01 -5.05 -14.33
CA ILE A 101 5.50 -6.22 -13.59
C ILE A 101 4.40 -7.01 -12.87
N LEU A 102 3.27 -6.37 -12.54
CA LEU A 102 2.10 -6.99 -11.89
C LEU A 102 1.01 -7.39 -12.88
N MET A 103 1.20 -7.11 -14.17
CA MET A 103 0.22 -7.41 -15.22
C MET A 103 0.76 -8.45 -16.21
N ASN A 104 2.05 -8.42 -16.49
CA ASN A 104 2.65 -9.28 -17.51
C ASN A 104 3.11 -10.62 -16.92
N ILE A 105 3.00 -11.65 -17.74
CA ILE A 105 3.53 -12.99 -17.46
C ILE A 105 4.83 -13.11 -18.26
N GLY A 106 5.93 -13.40 -17.58
CA GLY A 106 7.22 -13.61 -18.20
C GLY A 106 7.33 -14.97 -18.91
N PRO A 107 8.49 -15.28 -19.49
CA PRO A 107 8.77 -16.60 -20.06
C PRO A 107 8.49 -17.70 -19.03
N ASN A 108 8.04 -18.87 -19.48
CA ASN A 108 7.75 -20.03 -18.62
C ASN A 108 6.74 -19.77 -17.49
N ASN A 109 5.73 -18.90 -17.72
CA ASN A 109 4.72 -18.55 -16.72
C ASN A 109 5.27 -17.91 -15.43
N GLN A 110 6.45 -17.29 -15.53
CA GLN A 110 7.05 -16.55 -14.42
C GLN A 110 6.21 -15.30 -14.11
N VAL A 111 5.94 -15.07 -12.84
CA VAL A 111 5.25 -13.88 -12.34
C VAL A 111 6.16 -13.16 -11.36
N PHE A 112 5.91 -11.86 -11.15
CA PHE A 112 6.64 -11.09 -10.15
C PHE A 112 6.49 -11.73 -8.76
N ASP A 113 7.63 -11.93 -8.09
CA ASP A 113 7.68 -12.36 -6.70
C ASP A 113 8.11 -11.18 -5.81
N PRO A 114 7.18 -10.64 -5.01
CA PRO A 114 7.45 -9.57 -4.04
C PRO A 114 8.59 -9.83 -3.06
N LYS A 115 8.93 -11.10 -2.81
CA LYS A 115 10.00 -11.48 -1.88
C LYS A 115 11.39 -11.50 -2.50
N THR A 116 11.46 -11.58 -3.82
CA THR A 116 12.74 -11.65 -4.52
C THR A 116 13.34 -10.25 -4.59
N GLU A 117 14.61 -10.12 -4.19
CA GLU A 117 15.31 -8.84 -4.31
C GLU A 117 15.43 -8.42 -5.78
N SER A 118 15.09 -7.17 -6.09
CA SER A 118 15.26 -6.64 -7.43
C SER A 118 16.75 -6.40 -7.71
N PRO A 119 17.28 -6.85 -8.86
CA PRO A 119 18.65 -6.51 -9.26
C PRO A 119 18.79 -5.02 -9.59
N PHE A 120 17.68 -4.33 -9.86
CA PHE A 120 17.67 -2.92 -10.25
C PHE A 120 17.49 -2.02 -9.02
N LYS A 121 18.59 -1.41 -8.56
CA LYS A 121 18.56 -0.38 -7.52
C LYS A 121 18.57 0.99 -8.17
N LYS A 122 17.52 1.79 -7.94
CA LYS A 122 17.50 3.22 -8.26
C LYS A 122 17.84 4.02 -7.00
N THR A 123 18.83 4.89 -7.08
CA THR A 123 19.24 5.74 -5.96
C THR A 123 18.56 7.11 -6.06
N LEU A 124 17.75 7.45 -5.06
CA LEU A 124 17.22 8.80 -4.88
C LEU A 124 18.04 9.52 -3.79
N LYS A 125 18.68 10.64 -4.13
CA LYS A 125 19.35 11.52 -3.16
C LYS A 125 18.41 12.66 -2.79
N VAL A 126 18.06 12.76 -1.51
CA VAL A 126 17.22 13.82 -0.96
C VAL A 126 18.07 14.67 -0.02
N LYS A 127 18.13 15.98 -0.27
CA LYS A 127 18.78 16.95 0.62
C LYS A 127 17.75 17.97 1.07
N VAL A 128 17.49 18.02 2.37
CA VAL A 128 16.59 19.00 2.99
C VAL A 128 17.43 20.21 3.38
N TYR A 129 17.08 21.39 2.86
CA TYR A 129 17.82 22.62 3.10
C TYR A 129 17.18 23.50 4.18
N MET A 130 15.85 23.64 4.14
CA MET A 130 15.07 24.47 5.05
C MET A 130 13.63 23.97 5.08
N GLY A 131 12.93 24.20 6.19
CA GLY A 131 11.48 24.01 6.31
C GLY A 131 10.84 25.27 6.89
N ASP A 132 9.74 25.72 6.29
CA ASP A 132 8.97 26.89 6.73
C ASP A 132 7.49 26.52 6.94
N GLY A 133 6.74 27.36 7.67
CA GLY A 133 5.30 27.21 7.91
C GLY A 133 4.91 26.43 9.17
N TRP A 134 5.87 25.89 9.92
CA TRP A 134 5.60 25.21 11.21
C TRP A 134 4.96 26.16 12.23
N HIS A 135 5.32 27.43 12.20
CA HIS A 135 4.78 28.48 13.08
C HIS A 135 3.26 28.70 12.90
N MET A 136 2.69 28.32 11.76
CA MET A 136 1.23 28.40 11.53
C MET A 136 0.45 27.37 12.36
N ASN A 137 1.08 26.24 12.67
CA ASN A 137 0.43 25.12 13.37
C ASN A 137 0.81 25.04 14.85
N PHE A 138 1.94 25.61 15.24
CA PHE A 138 2.43 25.61 16.62
C PHE A 138 2.63 27.04 17.12
N LYS A 139 1.77 27.46 18.07
CA LYS A 139 1.97 28.70 18.82
C LYS A 139 3.25 28.62 19.64
N GLN A 140 3.91 29.76 19.86
CA GLN A 140 5.14 29.87 20.65
C GLN A 140 4.98 29.34 22.09
N THR A 141 3.75 29.36 22.63
CA THR A 141 3.40 28.82 23.95
C THR A 141 3.33 27.29 24.03
N HIS A 142 3.43 26.57 22.91
CA HIS A 142 3.51 25.10 22.91
C HIS A 142 4.92 24.58 23.22
N PHE A 143 5.89 25.46 23.36
CA PHE A 143 7.29 25.15 23.67
C PHE A 143 7.66 25.74 25.02
N ASP A 144 8.69 25.18 25.66
CA ASP A 144 9.21 25.71 26.91
C ASP A 144 9.58 27.18 26.74
N LEU A 145 9.26 28.01 27.75
CA LEU A 145 9.46 29.47 27.70
C LEU A 145 10.89 29.90 27.33
N TYR A 146 11.86 29.01 27.50
CA TYR A 146 13.29 29.30 27.43
C TYR A 146 14.04 28.57 26.30
N SER A 147 13.36 27.75 25.49
CA SER A 147 14.01 26.99 24.41
C SER A 147 13.22 27.06 23.10
N PRO A 148 13.88 27.33 21.96
CA PRO A 148 13.23 27.18 20.66
C PRO A 148 12.82 25.72 20.42
N PRO A 149 11.79 25.47 19.60
CA PRO A 149 11.37 24.12 19.27
C PRO A 149 12.42 23.35 18.47
N ASP A 150 12.79 22.17 18.97
CA ASP A 150 13.63 21.22 18.24
C ASP A 150 12.81 20.48 17.17
N PHE A 151 12.68 21.10 15.99
CA PHE A 151 12.11 20.43 14.83
C PHE A 151 13.14 19.63 14.06
N TYR A 152 12.73 18.46 13.60
CA TYR A 152 13.49 17.67 12.64
C TYR A 152 12.59 17.23 11.49
N THR A 153 13.20 17.04 10.32
CA THR A 153 12.51 16.46 9.16
C THR A 153 12.83 14.99 9.06
N ARG A 154 11.80 14.13 8.98
CA ARG A 154 11.96 12.69 8.75
C ARG A 154 11.53 12.34 7.34
N VAL A 155 12.44 11.74 6.58
CA VAL A 155 12.15 11.10 5.29
C VAL A 155 12.05 9.59 5.55
N SER A 156 10.88 9.00 5.39
CA SER A 156 10.58 7.60 5.79
C SER A 156 9.53 6.92 4.91
#